data_AF-A0A6C0BCS7-F1
#
_entry.id   AF-A0A6C0BCS7-F1
#
_cell.length_a   1.000
_cell.length_b   1.000
_cell.length_c   1.000
_cell.angle_alpha   90.00
_cell.angle_beta   90.00
_cell.angle_gamma   90.00
#
_symmetry.space_group_name_H-M   'P 1'
#
loop_
_entity.id
_entity.type
_entity.pdbx_description
1 polymer ?
#
loop_
_entity_poly.entity_id
_entity_poly.type
_entity_poly.pdbx_seq_one_letter_code
_entity_poly.pdbx_strand_id
1 'polypeptide(L)'
;MSCVCDVHKKFLSECGYNDLKHWCSDPSNEYVGRKGILIIEGKRYPEQNSIWANPYKVGKDGDLNNVLNKYYSHLCKELTEKPYLYEELKKLKGKRLGCWCVSKPYTTDLNPTVCHAQILMVFINWFYP
;
A
#
# COMPACT_ATOMS: atom_id res chain seq x y z
N MET A 1 4.07 12.74 8.61
CA MET A 1 2.94 11.78 8.65
C MET A 1 2.88 11.07 7.32
N SER A 2 2.70 9.75 7.30
CA SER A 2 2.55 8.99 6.04
C SER A 2 1.18 9.26 5.41
N CYS A 3 1.05 9.06 4.10
CA CYS A 3 -0.23 9.17 3.37
C CYS A 3 -0.39 8.03 2.36
N VAL A 4 -1.61 7.76 1.89
CA VAL A 4 -1.86 6.85 0.77
C VAL A 4 -1.98 7.65 -0.52
N CYS A 5 -1.33 7.18 -1.59
CA CYS A 5 -1.40 7.73 -2.94
C CYS A 5 -2.13 6.74 -3.86
N ASP A 6 -3.10 7.23 -4.64
CA ASP A 6 -3.60 6.43 -5.77
C ASP A 6 -2.55 6.41 -6.89
N VAL A 7 -2.11 5.21 -7.26
CA VAL A 7 -1.11 5.00 -8.30
C VAL A 7 -1.68 4.79 -9.70
N HIS A 8 -2.98 5.01 -9.91
CA HIS A 8 -3.51 5.18 -11.26
C HIS A 8 -2.85 6.37 -11.96
N LYS A 9 -2.55 6.22 -13.25
CA LYS A 9 -1.83 7.22 -14.06
C LYS A 9 -2.37 8.64 -13.92
N LYS A 10 -3.71 8.81 -13.88
CA LYS A 10 -4.33 10.13 -13.75
C LYS A 10 -3.84 10.89 -12.49
N PHE A 11 -3.80 10.21 -11.35
CA PHE A 11 -3.40 10.79 -10.08
C PHE A 11 -1.88 10.93 -9.97
N LEU A 12 -1.12 10.00 -10.56
CA LEU A 12 0.33 10.12 -10.64
C LEU A 12 0.76 11.36 -11.44
N SER A 13 0.07 11.66 -12.55
CA SER A 13 0.32 12.85 -13.36
C SER A 13 0.02 14.16 -12.62
N GLU A 14 -1.05 14.21 -11.81
CA GLU A 14 -1.33 15.35 -10.91
C GLU A 14 -0.19 15.58 -9.89
N CYS A 15 0.49 14.50 -9.50
CA CYS A 15 1.62 14.53 -8.59
C CYS A 15 2.98 14.76 -9.27
N GLY A 16 3.01 15.00 -10.59
CA GLY A 16 4.24 15.24 -11.36
C GLY A 16 5.00 13.98 -11.79
N TYR A 17 4.37 12.80 -11.72
CA TYR A 17 4.96 11.54 -12.17
C TYR A 17 4.35 11.06 -13.49
N ASN A 18 5.17 10.43 -14.34
CA ASN A 18 4.77 10.02 -15.69
C ASN A 18 4.01 8.68 -15.67
N ASP A 19 4.42 7.79 -14.77
CA ASP A 19 3.89 6.46 -14.58
C ASP A 19 4.28 5.91 -13.19
N LEU A 20 3.83 4.70 -12.88
CA LEU A 20 4.16 4.02 -11.62
C LEU A 20 5.66 3.78 -11.46
N LYS A 21 6.42 3.55 -12.55
CA LYS A 21 7.86 3.28 -12.46
C LYS A 21 8.61 4.55 -12.05
N HIS A 22 8.28 5.70 -12.65
CA HIS A 22 8.78 7.00 -12.22
C HIS A 22 8.39 7.29 -10.76
N TRP A 23 7.13 7.03 -10.38
CA TRP A 23 6.69 7.20 -8.98
C TRP A 23 7.48 6.31 -8.01
N CYS A 24 7.71 5.04 -8.33
CA CYS A 24 8.50 4.12 -7.51
C CYS A 24 10.00 4.46 -7.43
N SER A 25 10.52 5.32 -8.31
CA SER A 25 11.93 5.73 -8.27
C SER A 25 12.23 6.79 -7.19
N ASP A 26 11.20 7.45 -6.67
CA ASP A 26 11.34 8.42 -5.59
C ASP A 26 11.43 7.70 -4.23
N PRO A 27 12.49 7.93 -3.43
CA PRO A 27 12.70 7.24 -2.15
C PRO A 27 11.64 7.57 -1.09
N SER A 28 10.89 8.66 -1.27
CA SER A 28 9.77 9.07 -0.40
C SER A 28 8.51 8.24 -0.67
N ASN A 29 8.49 7.46 -1.75
CA ASN A 29 7.38 6.62 -2.17
C ASN A 29 7.65 5.16 -1.83
N GLU A 30 6.59 4.43 -1.47
CA GLU A 30 6.65 2.98 -1.29
C GLU A 30 5.43 2.33 -1.93
N TYR A 31 5.64 1.45 -2.91
CA TYR A 31 4.54 0.67 -3.46
C TYR A 31 4.22 -0.51 -2.55
N VAL A 32 3.00 -0.55 -2.02
CA VAL A 32 2.58 -1.57 -1.04
C VAL A 32 1.63 -2.61 -1.61
N GLY A 33 1.45 -2.63 -2.94
CA GLY A 33 0.51 -3.51 -3.62
C GLY A 33 1.12 -4.80 -4.18
N ARG A 34 0.34 -5.48 -5.02
CA ARG A 34 0.72 -6.75 -5.64
C ARG A 34 1.55 -6.56 -6.90
N LYS A 35 2.26 -7.62 -7.28
CA LYS A 35 3.03 -7.68 -8.52
C LYS A 35 2.17 -7.74 -9.77
N GLY A 36 2.77 -7.35 -10.89
CA GLY A 36 2.32 -7.63 -12.24
C GLY A 36 0.99 -6.98 -12.62
N ILE A 37 0.75 -5.78 -12.10
CA ILE A 37 -0.43 -4.97 -12.39
C ILE A 37 -0.33 -4.29 -13.75
N LEU A 38 0.89 -3.94 -14.16
CA LEU A 38 1.19 -3.30 -15.45
C LEU A 38 2.02 -4.23 -16.33
N ILE A 39 2.00 -3.96 -17.64
CA ILE A 39 2.97 -4.50 -18.60
C ILE A 39 3.80 -3.33 -19.12
N ILE A 40 5.11 -3.34 -18.86
CA ILE A 40 6.07 -2.33 -19.29
C ILE A 40 7.13 -3.07 -20.10
N GLU A 41 7.33 -2.69 -21.37
CA GLU A 41 8.33 -3.30 -22.27
C GLU A 41 8.19 -4.85 -22.33
N GLY A 42 6.95 -5.35 -22.37
CA GLY A 42 6.65 -6.78 -22.41
C GLY A 42 6.81 -7.53 -21.08
N LYS A 43 7.22 -6.86 -19.99
CA LYS A 43 7.38 -7.46 -18.66
C LYS A 43 6.31 -7.00 -17.69
N ARG A 44 5.91 -7.88 -16.78
CA ARG A 44 4.96 -7.56 -15.69
C ARG A 44 5.65 -6.70 -14.64
N TYR A 45 5.01 -5.59 -14.27
CA TYR A 45 5.51 -4.64 -13.28
C TYR A 45 4.44 -4.32 -12.21
N PRO A 46 4.82 -4.15 -10.93
CA PRO A 46 6.11 -4.51 -10.34
C PRO A 46 6.40 -6.01 -10.45
N GLU A 47 7.66 -6.43 -10.45
CA GLU A 47 8.02 -7.85 -10.66
C GLU A 47 7.70 -8.74 -9.45
N GLN A 48 7.69 -8.16 -8.25
CA GLN A 48 7.48 -8.84 -6.98
C GLN A 48 6.37 -8.18 -6.18
N ASN A 49 5.72 -8.97 -5.31
CA ASN A 49 4.73 -8.40 -4.40
C ASN A 49 5.50 -7.56 -3.40
N SER A 50 4.92 -6.44 -2.98
CA SER A 50 5.38 -5.79 -1.75
C SER A 50 5.27 -6.79 -0.59
N ILE A 51 6.19 -6.69 0.38
CA ILE A 51 6.07 -7.43 1.65
C ILE A 51 4.79 -7.02 2.41
N TRP A 52 4.21 -5.88 2.06
CA TRP A 52 2.97 -5.34 2.60
C TRP A 52 1.75 -5.57 1.68
N ALA A 53 1.89 -6.39 0.64
CA ALA A 53 0.78 -6.69 -0.25
C ALA A 53 -0.29 -7.51 0.49
N ASN A 54 -1.56 -7.09 0.39
CA ASN A 54 -2.65 -7.86 0.98
C ASN A 54 -2.74 -9.27 0.33
N PRO A 55 -2.61 -10.37 1.11
CA PRO A 55 -2.72 -11.72 0.58
C PRO A 55 -4.16 -12.12 0.22
N TYR A 56 -5.16 -11.41 0.74
CA TYR A 56 -6.59 -11.70 0.54
C TYR A 56 -7.20 -10.91 -0.61
N LYS A 57 -8.07 -11.54 -1.41
CA LYS A 57 -8.69 -10.99 -2.62
C LYS A 57 -10.19 -10.82 -2.43
N VAL A 58 -10.73 -9.64 -2.76
CA VAL A 58 -12.18 -9.42 -2.83
C VAL A 58 -12.79 -10.41 -3.84
N GLY A 59 -13.97 -10.95 -3.50
CA GLY A 59 -14.64 -12.02 -4.23
C GLY A 59 -14.19 -13.41 -3.78
N LYS A 60 -12.88 -13.70 -3.85
CA LYS A 60 -12.35 -15.01 -3.41
C LYS A 60 -12.40 -15.20 -1.89
N ASP A 61 -12.01 -14.17 -1.15
CA ASP A 61 -11.82 -14.22 0.30
C ASP A 61 -12.90 -13.42 1.06
N GLY A 62 -13.97 -13.00 0.38
CA GLY A 62 -15.09 -12.24 0.94
C GLY A 62 -15.28 -10.88 0.28
N ASP A 63 -16.15 -10.06 0.87
CA ASP A 63 -16.34 -8.67 0.45
C ASP A 63 -15.17 -7.77 0.88
N LEU A 64 -15.23 -6.48 0.53
CA LEU A 64 -14.20 -5.51 0.88
C LEU A 64 -13.93 -5.46 2.39
N ASN A 65 -14.99 -5.41 3.21
CA ASN A 65 -14.87 -5.33 4.66
C ASN A 65 -14.24 -6.60 5.24
N ASN A 66 -14.64 -7.78 4.76
CA ASN A 66 -14.04 -9.05 5.17
C ASN A 66 -12.54 -9.10 4.83
N VAL A 67 -12.17 -8.68 3.62
CA VAL A 67 -10.78 -8.69 3.15
C VAL A 67 -9.90 -7.70 3.92
N LEU A 68 -10.42 -6.52 4.24
CA LEU A 68 -9.75 -5.53 5.07
C LEU A 68 -9.58 -6.03 6.51
N ASN A 69 -10.61 -6.63 7.11
CA ASN A 69 -10.53 -7.21 8.45
C ASN A 69 -9.52 -8.38 8.50
N LYS A 70 -9.52 -9.25 7.49
CA LYS A 70 -8.52 -10.33 7.37
C LYS A 70 -7.12 -9.77 7.28
N TYR A 71 -6.91 -8.70 6.50
CA TYR A 71 -5.62 -8.06 6.39
C TYR A 71 -5.14 -7.41 7.70
N TYR A 72 -6.04 -6.77 8.43
CA TYR A 72 -5.74 -6.24 9.77
C TYR A 72 -5.27 -7.34 10.72
N SER A 73 -6.02 -8.45 10.82
CA SER A 73 -5.64 -9.59 11.66
C SER A 73 -4.33 -10.25 11.21
N HIS A 74 -4.09 -10.30 9.90
CA HIS A 74 -2.83 -10.78 9.34
C HIS A 74 -1.65 -9.91 9.78
N LEU A 75 -1.76 -8.58 9.70
CA LEU A 75 -0.71 -7.68 10.17
C LEU A 75 -0.45 -7.81 11.68
N CYS A 76 -1.50 -7.91 12.51
CA CYS A 76 -1.34 -8.15 13.95
C CYS A 76 -0.51 -9.40 14.22
N LYS A 77 -0.85 -10.50 13.55
CA LYS A 77 -0.15 -11.78 13.67
C LYS A 77 1.30 -11.67 13.19
N GLU A 78 1.49 -11.18 11.97
CA GLU A 78 2.81 -11.10 11.32
C GLU A 78 3.77 -10.21 12.10
N LEU A 79 3.32 -9.03 12.55
CA LEU A 79 4.15 -8.15 13.36
C LEU A 79 4.55 -8.81 14.68
N THR A 80 3.62 -9.51 15.35
CA THR A 80 3.92 -10.22 16.60
C THR A 80 4.93 -11.36 16.40
N GLU A 81 4.79 -12.13 15.33
CA GLU A 81 5.61 -13.34 15.09
C GLU A 81 6.97 -13.03 14.43
N LYS A 82 7.10 -11.89 13.74
CA LYS A 82 8.27 -11.57 12.92
C LYS A 82 8.85 -10.20 13.30
N PRO A 83 9.79 -10.15 14.25
CA PRO A 83 10.39 -8.90 14.73
C PRO A 83 10.97 -8.01 13.62
N TYR A 84 11.54 -8.61 12.56
CA TYR A 84 12.09 -7.83 11.45
C TYR A 84 11.03 -7.01 10.70
N LEU A 85 9.76 -7.42 10.69
CA LEU A 85 8.68 -6.65 10.06
C LEU A 85 8.41 -5.34 10.81
N TYR A 86 8.68 -5.25 12.11
CA TYR A 86 8.62 -3.97 12.81
C TYR A 86 9.65 -2.98 12.28
N GLU A 87 10.86 -3.45 12.00
CA GLU A 87 11.92 -2.60 11.43
C GLU A 87 11.58 -2.17 10.00
N GLU A 88 10.96 -3.05 9.20
CA GLU A 88 10.44 -2.65 7.88
C GLU A 88 9.28 -1.65 7.99
N LEU A 89 8.39 -1.81 8.98
CA LEU A 89 7.25 -0.92 9.18
C LEU A 89 7.72 0.50 9.53
N LYS A 90 8.78 0.63 10.35
CA LYS A 90 9.42 1.91 10.68
C LYS A 90 9.82 2.70 9.43
N LYS A 91 10.36 2.01 8.42
CA LYS A 91 10.82 2.63 7.17
C LYS A 91 9.69 3.27 6.37
N LEU A 92 8.44 2.91 6.65
CA LEU A 92 7.27 3.51 6.02
C LEU A 92 6.86 4.85 6.65
N LYS A 93 7.42 5.23 7.80
CA LYS A 93 7.09 6.51 8.45
C LYS A 93 7.51 7.68 7.56
N GLY A 94 6.54 8.56 7.27
CA GLY A 94 6.75 9.73 6.41
C GLY A 94 6.73 9.43 4.91
N LYS A 95 6.63 8.15 4.50
CA LYS A 95 6.50 7.78 3.09
C LYS A 95 5.06 7.94 2.58
N ARG A 96 4.96 8.02 1.25
CA ARG A 96 3.71 7.97 0.48
C ARG A 96 3.49 6.52 0.06
N LEU A 97 2.41 5.89 0.53
CA LEU A 97 2.11 4.49 0.29
C LEU A 97 1.24 4.33 -0.95
N GLY A 98 1.76 3.67 -1.97
CA GLY A 98 1.10 3.52 -3.27
C GLY A 98 0.11 2.36 -3.26
N CYS A 99 -1.17 2.65 -3.54
CA CYS A 99 -2.23 1.66 -3.68
C CYS A 99 -3.17 2.02 -4.85
N TRP A 100 -3.91 1.03 -5.35
CA TRP A 100 -4.84 1.20 -6.48
C TRP A 100 -6.30 1.40 -6.05
N CYS A 101 -6.59 1.40 -4.75
CA CYS A 101 -7.96 1.33 -4.24
C CYS A 101 -8.49 2.65 -3.68
N VAL A 102 -7.63 3.64 -3.44
CA VAL A 102 -8.05 5.00 -3.07
C VAL A 102 -8.34 5.79 -4.35
N SER A 103 -9.17 6.84 -4.27
CA SER A 103 -9.55 7.66 -5.44
C SER A 103 -9.15 9.13 -5.26
N LYS A 104 -7.95 9.37 -4.72
CA LYS A 104 -7.38 10.71 -4.49
C LYS A 104 -5.87 10.68 -4.77
N PRO A 105 -5.27 11.80 -5.21
CA PRO A 105 -3.81 11.90 -5.35
C PRO A 105 -3.08 11.53 -4.06
N TYR A 106 -3.56 12.07 -2.94
CA TYR A 106 -3.11 11.73 -1.60
C TYR A 106 -4.29 11.73 -0.62
N THR A 107 -4.21 10.88 0.40
CA THR A 107 -5.12 10.92 1.54
C THR A 107 -4.43 10.49 2.82
N THR A 108 -4.77 11.17 3.91
CA THR A 108 -4.49 10.73 5.29
C THR A 108 -5.76 10.25 5.99
N ASP A 109 -6.90 10.25 5.28
CA ASP A 109 -8.18 9.84 5.83
C ASP A 109 -8.16 8.33 6.05
N LEU A 110 -8.51 7.89 7.26
CA LEU A 110 -8.65 6.48 7.59
C LEU A 110 -10.11 6.02 7.53
N ASN A 111 -11.06 6.95 7.39
CA ASN A 111 -12.49 6.69 7.37
C ASN A 111 -13.15 7.39 6.15
N PRO A 112 -13.81 6.65 5.24
CA PRO A 112 -13.91 5.19 5.21
C PRO A 112 -12.55 4.53 4.89
N THR A 113 -12.30 3.37 5.49
CA THR A 113 -11.19 2.50 5.10
C THR A 113 -11.60 1.76 3.83
N VAL A 114 -10.98 2.12 2.70
CA VAL A 114 -11.27 1.56 1.37
C VAL A 114 -10.12 0.72 0.81
N CYS A 115 -8.97 0.71 1.49
CA CYS A 115 -7.79 -0.01 1.02
C CYS A 115 -6.91 -0.56 2.15
N HIS A 116 -6.05 -1.51 1.81
CA HIS A 116 -5.10 -2.11 2.74
C HIS A 116 -3.97 -1.15 3.16
N ALA A 117 -3.64 -0.17 2.32
CA ALA A 117 -2.62 0.83 2.65
C ALA A 117 -3.06 1.78 3.80
N GLN A 118 -4.36 2.07 3.91
CA GLN A 118 -4.90 2.79 5.07
C GLN A 118 -4.77 1.95 6.34
N ILE A 119 -4.95 0.63 6.26
CA ILE A 119 -4.69 -0.27 7.40
C ILE A 119 -3.22 -0.19 7.81
N LEU A 120 -2.27 -0.25 6.86
CA LEU A 120 -0.84 -0.06 7.19
C LEU A 120 -0.58 1.28 7.89
N MET A 121 -1.24 2.36 7.45
CA MET A 121 -1.14 3.66 8.11
C MET A 121 -1.64 3.63 9.56
N VAL A 122 -2.69 2.87 9.88
CA VAL A 122 -3.13 2.67 11.28
C VAL A 122 -1.99 2.12 12.11
N PHE A 123 -1.30 1.07 11.64
CA PHE A 123 -0.17 0.47 12.36
C PHE A 123 1.03 1.42 12.44
N ILE A 124 1.37 2.13 11.37
CA ILE A 124 2.47 3.13 11.38
C ILE A 124 2.19 4.20 12.45
N ASN A 125 0.96 4.73 12.49
CA ASN A 125 0.58 5.78 13.43
C ASN A 125 0.53 5.26 14.88
N TRP A 126 0.11 4.01 15.09
CA TRP A 126 0.07 3.40 16.42
C TRP A 126 1.47 3.23 17.02
N PHE A 127 2.41 2.71 16.23
CA PHE A 127 3.76 2.46 16.73
C PHE A 127 4.64 3.71 16.75
N TYR A 128 4.29 4.74 15.97
CA TYR A 128 5.10 5.96 15.83
C TYR A 128 4.24 7.23 15.73
N PRO A 129 3.63 7.68 16.85
CA PRO A 129 2.87 8.93 16.88
C PRO A 129 3.69 10.15 16.41
#